data_AF-A0AAU9QZK0-F1
#
_entry.id   AF-A0AAU9QZK0-F1
#
_cell.length_a   1.000
_cell.length_b   1.000
_cell.length_c   1.000
_cell.angle_alpha   90.00
_cell.angle_beta   90.00
_cell.angle_gamma   90.00
#
_symmetry.space_group_name_H-M   'P 1'
#
loop_
_entity.id
_entity.type
_entity.pdbx_description
1 polymer ?
#
loop_
_entity_poly.entity_id
_entity_poly.type
_entity_poly.pdbx_seq_one_letter_code
_entity_poly.pdbx_strand_id
1 'polypeptide(L)'
;MAPADLPKEGGRFDLPIALGILAASEQIATDKLKNYEFVGELALSGGLRPVKGVLPAALAANKSQRHLVVPHANGDQAALVGKEQHKSAQSLLEVCAELCGQHKLELHQAPKRNVVEKHGRDLQDIIGQQQGKRALEIAAAGNHNLLFLGPPGTGKTMLASRLCDLLPEMTDEEAMETASVASLTQSEINEHNWKTRPLRSPHHSSSMAALVGGGSVPRPGEISLAHNGLLFLDEILIILMTKSYQKSIKFMNVNDLNGF
;
A
#
# COMPACT_ATOMS: atom_id res chain seq x y z
N MET A 1 8.83 -21.92 9.36
CA MET A 1 7.82 -21.08 10.06
C MET A 1 8.38 -20.48 11.36
N ALA A 2 9.49 -19.74 11.27
CA ALA A 2 10.09 -19.04 12.42
C ALA A 2 10.11 -17.53 12.15
N PRO A 3 9.96 -16.64 13.16
CA PRO A 3 9.77 -16.89 14.59
C PRO A 3 8.36 -17.40 14.96
N ALA A 4 8.23 -18.06 16.12
CA ALA A 4 6.95 -18.53 16.65
C ALA A 4 6.13 -17.40 17.32
N ASP A 5 6.80 -16.29 17.67
CA ASP A 5 6.23 -15.20 18.49
C ASP A 5 5.31 -14.26 17.72
N LEU A 6 5.29 -14.36 16.39
CA LEU A 6 4.37 -13.61 15.53
C LEU A 6 3.13 -14.47 15.24
N PRO A 7 1.91 -13.99 15.56
CA PRO A 7 0.69 -14.71 15.23
C PRO A 7 0.57 -14.83 13.71
N LYS A 8 0.51 -16.09 13.23
CA LYS A 8 0.37 -16.41 11.81
C LYS A 8 -1.11 -16.61 11.52
N GLU A 9 -1.79 -15.52 11.20
CA GLU A 9 -3.22 -15.54 10.90
C GLU A 9 -3.49 -15.53 9.38
N GLY A 10 -4.57 -16.22 9.01
CA GLY A 10 -5.15 -16.28 7.66
C GLY A 10 -4.72 -17.51 6.84
N GLY A 11 -5.57 -17.92 5.89
CA GLY A 11 -5.35 -19.09 5.01
C GLY A 11 -4.20 -18.95 4.02
N ARG A 12 -3.53 -17.80 3.95
CA ARG A 12 -2.41 -17.54 3.01
C ARG A 12 -1.22 -18.49 3.14
N PHE A 13 -1.12 -19.23 4.25
CA PHE A 13 -0.05 -20.19 4.49
C PHE A 13 -0.42 -21.61 4.06
N ASP A 14 -1.65 -21.89 3.65
CA ASP A 14 -2.09 -23.25 3.34
C ASP A 14 -1.34 -23.84 2.14
N LEU A 15 -1.15 -23.05 1.07
CA LEU A 15 -0.35 -23.46 -0.09
C LEU A 15 1.11 -23.78 0.28
N PRO A 16 1.90 -22.87 0.91
CA PRO A 16 3.28 -23.20 1.28
C PRO A 16 3.37 -24.35 2.30
N ILE A 17 2.38 -24.53 3.18
CA ILE A 17 2.32 -25.69 4.08
C ILE A 17 2.13 -26.97 3.28
N ALA A 18 1.17 -27.02 2.36
CA ALA A 18 0.91 -28.19 1.52
C ALA A 18 2.15 -28.57 0.68
N LEU A 19 2.80 -27.59 0.06
CA LEU A 19 4.06 -27.81 -0.67
C LEU A 19 5.18 -28.31 0.25
N GLY A 20 5.27 -27.79 1.48
CA GLY A 20 6.22 -28.28 2.48
C GLY A 20 6.01 -29.76 2.83
N ILE A 21 4.75 -30.19 2.97
CA ILE A 21 4.39 -31.59 3.23
C ILE A 21 4.77 -32.47 2.03
N LEU A 22 4.45 -32.03 0.81
CA LEU A 22 4.77 -32.77 -0.42
C LEU A 22 6.29 -32.90 -0.61
N ALA A 23 7.04 -31.83 -0.33
CA ALA A 23 8.50 -31.81 -0.36
C ALA A 23 9.11 -32.78 0.66
N ALA A 24 8.60 -32.77 1.91
CA ALA A 24 9.06 -33.67 2.96
C ALA A 24 8.72 -35.14 2.67
N SER A 25 7.66 -35.38 1.89
CA SER A 25 7.25 -36.71 1.42
C SER A 25 7.91 -37.10 0.10
N GLU A 26 8.89 -36.33 -0.38
CA GLU A 26 9.63 -36.55 -1.63
C GLU A 26 8.77 -36.61 -2.90
N GLN A 27 7.56 -36.05 -2.86
CA GLN A 27 6.64 -36.03 -4.00
C GLN A 27 6.95 -34.92 -5.01
N ILE A 28 7.72 -33.90 -4.59
CA ILE A 28 8.15 -32.79 -5.44
C ILE A 28 9.64 -32.50 -5.22
N ALA A 29 10.31 -32.03 -6.27
CA ALA A 29 11.72 -31.66 -6.20
C ALA A 29 11.94 -30.40 -5.33
N THR A 30 12.83 -30.48 -4.37
CA THR A 30 13.11 -29.39 -3.42
C THR A 30 14.08 -28.34 -3.99
N ASP A 31 14.87 -28.69 -5.00
CA ASP A 31 15.88 -27.79 -5.59
C ASP A 31 15.26 -26.52 -6.15
N LYS A 32 14.12 -26.65 -6.83
CA LYS A 32 13.41 -25.51 -7.42
C LYS A 32 12.76 -24.62 -6.38
N LEU A 33 12.31 -25.18 -5.23
CA LEU A 33 11.58 -24.43 -4.20
C LEU A 33 12.38 -23.21 -3.68
N LYS A 34 13.72 -23.27 -3.71
CA LYS A 34 14.58 -22.16 -3.27
C LYS A 34 14.39 -20.89 -4.11
N ASN A 35 13.96 -21.03 -5.36
CA ASN A 35 13.77 -19.93 -6.31
C ASN A 35 12.34 -19.37 -6.28
N TYR A 36 11.46 -19.96 -5.47
CA TYR A 36 10.05 -19.60 -5.42
C TYR A 36 9.62 -19.12 -4.03
N GLU A 37 8.61 -18.26 -4.03
CA GLU A 37 7.79 -17.93 -2.88
C GLU A 37 6.34 -18.28 -3.19
N PHE A 38 5.57 -18.69 -2.18
CA PHE A 38 4.19 -19.13 -2.36
C PHE A 38 3.27 -18.47 -1.34
N VAL A 39 2.16 -17.94 -1.82
CA VAL A 39 1.13 -17.32 -1.00
C VAL A 39 -0.23 -17.74 -1.56
N GLY A 40 -1.10 -18.30 -0.74
CA GLY A 40 -2.42 -18.74 -1.19
C GLY A 40 -3.17 -19.57 -0.15
N GLU A 41 -4.49 -19.42 -0.13
CA GLU A 41 -5.40 -20.29 0.63
C GLU A 41 -5.75 -21.50 -0.22
N LEU A 42 -5.79 -22.68 0.41
CA LEU A 42 -6.02 -23.95 -0.27
C LEU A 42 -7.36 -24.54 0.16
N ALA A 43 -8.27 -24.70 -0.80
CA ALA A 43 -9.51 -25.43 -0.58
C ALA A 43 -9.24 -26.94 -0.49
N LEU A 44 -10.15 -27.69 0.16
CA LEU A 44 -10.06 -29.15 0.24
C LEU A 44 -10.04 -29.85 -1.14
N SER A 45 -10.61 -29.20 -2.16
CA SER A 45 -10.56 -29.65 -3.56
C SER A 45 -9.18 -29.48 -4.22
N GLY A 46 -8.22 -28.85 -3.55
CA GLY A 46 -6.93 -28.47 -4.12
C GLY A 46 -6.94 -27.15 -4.89
N GLY A 47 -8.07 -26.43 -4.95
CA GLY A 47 -8.18 -25.13 -5.59
C GLY A 47 -7.58 -24.00 -4.75
N LEU A 48 -6.95 -23.02 -5.41
CA LEU A 48 -6.37 -21.85 -4.77
C LEU A 48 -7.40 -20.71 -4.65
N ARG A 49 -7.46 -20.12 -3.46
CA ARG A 49 -8.36 -19.00 -3.12
C ARG A 49 -7.59 -17.72 -2.91
N PRO A 50 -8.19 -16.56 -3.23
CA PRO A 50 -7.52 -15.27 -3.12
C PRO A 50 -7.16 -14.94 -1.67
N VAL A 51 -6.04 -14.25 -1.50
CA VAL A 51 -5.51 -13.87 -0.20
C VAL A 51 -5.13 -12.40 -0.16
N LYS A 52 -5.05 -11.85 1.06
CA LYS A 52 -4.58 -10.49 1.29
C LYS A 52 -3.06 -10.42 1.35
N GLY A 53 -2.52 -9.24 1.06
CA GLY A 53 -1.09 -8.95 1.21
C GLY A 53 -0.22 -9.53 0.09
N VAL A 54 -0.78 -9.77 -1.10
CA VAL A 54 0.00 -10.25 -2.25
C VAL A 54 0.98 -9.19 -2.75
N LEU A 55 0.58 -7.92 -2.78
CA LEU A 55 1.46 -6.84 -3.23
C LEU A 55 2.77 -6.71 -2.39
N PRO A 56 2.72 -6.62 -1.05
CA PRO A 56 3.95 -6.61 -0.26
C PRO A 56 4.74 -7.92 -0.37
N ALA A 57 4.09 -9.07 -0.57
CA ALA A 57 4.79 -10.33 -0.84
C ALA A 57 5.54 -10.30 -2.19
N ALA A 58 4.92 -9.75 -3.24
CA ALA A 58 5.52 -9.61 -4.57
C ALA A 58 6.76 -8.71 -4.52
N LEU A 59 6.66 -7.57 -3.84
CA LEU A 59 7.78 -6.66 -3.60
C LEU A 59 8.92 -7.33 -2.83
N ALA A 60 8.61 -8.12 -1.80
CA ALA A 60 9.61 -8.87 -1.02
C ALA A 60 10.30 -9.97 -1.85
N ALA A 61 9.53 -10.66 -2.70
CA ALA A 61 10.05 -11.68 -3.61
C ALA A 61 10.99 -11.06 -4.65
N ASN A 62 10.65 -9.90 -5.22
CA ASN A 62 11.53 -9.16 -6.13
C ASN A 62 12.84 -8.75 -5.45
N LYS A 63 12.78 -8.22 -4.22
CA LYS A 63 14.00 -7.88 -3.43
C LYS A 63 14.87 -9.11 -3.18
N SER A 64 14.25 -10.28 -3.04
CA SER A 64 14.94 -11.56 -2.84
C SER A 64 15.31 -12.27 -4.15
N GLN A 65 15.00 -11.68 -5.31
CA GLN A 65 15.20 -12.26 -6.65
C GLN A 65 14.53 -13.65 -6.80
N ARG A 66 13.32 -13.80 -6.25
CA ARG A 66 12.52 -15.04 -6.30
C ARG A 66 11.22 -14.83 -7.06
N HIS A 67 10.71 -15.92 -7.63
CA HIS A 67 9.43 -15.96 -8.31
C HIS A 67 8.30 -16.17 -7.30
N LEU A 68 7.39 -15.21 -7.16
CA LEU A 68 6.19 -15.39 -6.35
C LEU A 68 5.10 -16.14 -7.15
N VAL A 69 4.50 -17.15 -6.55
CA VAL A 69 3.31 -17.86 -7.05
C VAL A 69 2.09 -17.50 -6.20
N VAL A 70 1.04 -17.01 -6.86
CA VAL A 70 -0.21 -16.55 -6.24
C VAL A 70 -1.45 -17.22 -6.87
N PRO A 71 -2.63 -17.15 -6.24
CA PRO A 71 -3.89 -17.51 -6.90
C PRO A 71 -4.12 -16.65 -8.14
N HIS A 72 -4.76 -17.19 -9.19
CA HIS A 72 -5.14 -16.40 -10.39
C HIS A 72 -5.89 -15.11 -10.05
N ALA A 73 -6.77 -15.16 -9.05
CA ALA A 73 -7.54 -14.01 -8.58
C ALA A 73 -6.68 -12.88 -7.98
N ASN A 74 -5.43 -13.15 -7.61
CA ASN A 74 -4.47 -12.16 -7.15
C ASN A 74 -3.44 -11.75 -8.21
N GLY A 75 -3.51 -12.32 -9.43
CA GLY A 75 -2.49 -12.12 -10.45
C GLY A 75 -2.31 -10.66 -10.86
N ASP A 76 -3.38 -9.86 -10.88
CA ASP A 76 -3.30 -8.42 -11.16
C ASP A 76 -2.44 -7.67 -10.14
N GLN A 77 -2.48 -8.07 -8.85
CA GLN A 77 -1.66 -7.44 -7.81
C GLN A 77 -0.19 -7.80 -7.94
N ALA A 78 0.13 -9.06 -8.28
CA ALA A 78 1.50 -9.47 -8.56
C ALA A 78 2.04 -8.80 -9.82
N ALA A 79 1.19 -8.56 -10.83
CA ALA A 79 1.57 -7.91 -12.08
C ALA A 79 2.08 -6.48 -11.90
N LEU A 80 1.62 -5.76 -10.86
CA LEU A 80 1.99 -4.36 -10.60
C LEU A 80 3.49 -4.17 -10.39
N VAL A 81 4.17 -5.21 -9.89
CA VAL A 81 5.56 -5.10 -9.43
C VAL A 81 6.49 -6.02 -10.23
N GLY A 82 5.98 -7.12 -10.75
CA GLY A 82 6.82 -8.15 -11.37
C GLY A 82 6.07 -8.99 -12.39
N LYS A 83 5.46 -8.37 -13.40
CA LYS A 83 4.68 -9.07 -14.44
C LYS A 83 5.41 -10.27 -15.05
N GLU A 84 6.69 -10.12 -15.36
CA GLU A 84 7.51 -11.18 -15.98
C GLU A 84 8.21 -12.09 -14.96
N GLN A 85 8.19 -11.71 -13.67
CA GLN A 85 8.89 -12.43 -12.60
C GLN A 85 7.95 -13.32 -11.79
N HIS A 86 6.68 -12.97 -11.68
CA HIS A 86 5.72 -13.69 -10.86
C HIS A 86 4.85 -14.61 -11.71
N LYS A 87 4.19 -15.55 -11.05
CA LYS A 87 3.34 -16.57 -11.68
C LYS A 87 2.04 -16.70 -10.90
N SER A 88 1.04 -17.31 -11.52
CA SER A 88 -0.19 -17.65 -10.81
C SER A 88 -0.65 -19.07 -11.14
N ALA A 89 -1.43 -19.65 -10.23
CA ALA A 89 -2.09 -20.94 -10.44
C ALA A 89 -3.54 -20.92 -9.95
N GLN A 90 -4.38 -21.82 -10.46
CA GLN A 90 -5.74 -22.07 -9.96
C GLN A 90 -5.78 -23.21 -8.95
N SER A 91 -4.77 -24.08 -8.92
CA SER A 91 -4.75 -25.28 -8.08
C SER A 91 -3.35 -25.65 -7.60
N LEU A 92 -3.29 -26.43 -6.52
CA LEU A 92 -2.06 -27.05 -6.04
C LEU A 92 -1.40 -27.94 -7.11
N LEU A 93 -2.21 -28.62 -7.92
CA LEU A 93 -1.73 -29.53 -8.96
C LEU A 93 -0.94 -28.79 -10.04
N GLU A 94 -1.43 -27.62 -10.47
CA GLU A 94 -0.72 -26.73 -11.40
C GLU A 94 0.64 -26.27 -10.84
N VAL A 95 0.70 -25.94 -9.56
CA VAL A 95 1.97 -25.57 -8.89
C VAL A 95 2.93 -26.76 -8.86
N CYS A 96 2.43 -27.96 -8.56
CA CYS A 96 3.25 -29.17 -8.57
C CYS A 96 3.76 -29.49 -9.98
N ALA A 97 2.94 -29.31 -11.02
CA ALA A 97 3.32 -29.53 -12.41
C ALA A 97 4.49 -28.61 -12.83
N GLU A 98 4.50 -27.35 -12.41
CA GLU A 98 5.65 -26.44 -12.63
C GLU A 98 6.92 -26.91 -11.91
N LEU A 99 6.79 -27.28 -10.63
CA LEU A 99 7.93 -27.76 -9.86
C LEU A 99 8.52 -29.04 -10.44
N CYS A 100 7.67 -29.95 -10.94
CA CYS A 100 8.08 -31.15 -11.66
C CYS A 100 8.53 -30.88 -13.11
N GLY A 101 8.39 -29.65 -13.63
CA GLY A 101 8.79 -29.29 -15.00
C GLY A 101 7.86 -29.82 -16.09
N GLN A 102 6.63 -30.20 -15.73
CA GLN A 102 5.62 -30.74 -16.64
C GLN A 102 4.80 -29.64 -17.34
N HIS A 103 4.59 -28.51 -16.66
CA HIS A 103 3.81 -27.39 -17.19
C HIS A 103 4.39 -26.06 -16.70
N LYS A 104 4.59 -25.11 -17.60
CA LYS A 104 5.10 -23.78 -17.22
C LYS A 104 3.93 -22.87 -16.85
N LEU A 105 3.93 -22.33 -15.63
CA LEU A 105 2.97 -21.34 -15.18
C LEU A 105 3.32 -19.95 -15.71
N GLU A 106 2.26 -19.23 -16.08
CA GLU A 106 2.29 -17.83 -16.48
C GLU A 106 1.47 -17.00 -15.48
N LEU A 107 1.65 -15.69 -15.50
CA LEU A 107 0.88 -14.79 -14.66
C LEU A 107 -0.46 -14.47 -15.34
N HIS A 108 -1.55 -14.97 -14.75
CA HIS A 108 -2.91 -14.67 -15.18
C HIS A 108 -3.29 -13.24 -14.75
N GLN A 109 -3.74 -12.44 -15.70
CA GLN A 109 -4.26 -11.09 -15.46
C GLN A 109 -5.72 -11.03 -15.89
N ALA A 110 -6.56 -10.39 -15.10
CA ALA A 110 -7.90 -10.08 -15.56
C ALA A 110 -7.82 -9.07 -16.72
N PRO A 111 -8.77 -9.11 -17.68
CA PRO A 111 -8.84 -8.11 -18.72
C PRO A 111 -8.95 -6.71 -18.11
N LYS A 112 -8.11 -5.78 -18.57
CA LYS A 112 -8.04 -4.42 -18.05
C LYS A 112 -9.41 -3.76 -18.06
N ARG A 113 -9.87 -3.32 -16.88
CA ARG A 113 -11.02 -2.43 -16.78
C ARG A 113 -10.54 -1.03 -17.10
N ASN A 114 -11.14 -0.38 -18.10
CA ASN A 114 -10.91 1.05 -18.35
C ASN A 114 -11.41 1.82 -17.11
N VAL A 115 -10.50 2.20 -16.23
CA VAL A 115 -10.79 3.12 -15.13
C VAL A 115 -10.52 4.52 -15.65
N VAL A 116 -11.47 5.42 -15.45
CA VAL A 116 -11.34 6.83 -15.82
C VAL A 116 -10.19 7.43 -15.01
N GLU A 117 -9.17 7.95 -15.69
CA GLU A 117 -8.12 8.75 -15.05
C GLU A 117 -8.78 9.91 -14.30
N LYS A 118 -8.70 9.88 -12.96
CA LYS A 118 -9.07 11.03 -12.15
C LYS A 118 -8.02 12.10 -12.37
N HIS A 119 -8.39 13.11 -13.16
CA HIS A 119 -7.56 14.31 -13.29
C HIS A 119 -7.45 14.96 -11.91
N GLY A 120 -6.22 15.20 -11.46
CA GLY A 120 -5.92 15.92 -10.21
C GLY A 120 -6.49 17.34 -10.26
N ARG A 121 -6.71 17.95 -9.09
CA ARG A 121 -7.20 19.33 -9.01
C ARG A 121 -6.02 20.27 -9.17
N ASP A 122 -6.18 21.32 -9.97
CA ASP A 122 -5.09 22.26 -10.23
C ASP A 122 -5.07 23.38 -9.18
N LEU A 123 -3.87 23.86 -8.81
CA LEU A 123 -3.70 25.10 -8.05
C LEU A 123 -4.12 26.33 -8.86
N GLN A 124 -4.10 26.26 -10.19
CA GLN A 124 -4.55 27.32 -11.08
C GLN A 124 -6.05 27.63 -10.88
N ASP A 125 -6.85 26.65 -10.47
CA ASP A 125 -8.28 26.82 -10.19
C ASP A 125 -8.55 27.74 -8.99
N ILE A 126 -7.56 27.96 -8.12
CA ILE A 126 -7.71 28.80 -6.93
C ILE A 126 -7.44 30.25 -7.30
N ILE A 127 -8.46 31.09 -7.24
CA ILE A 127 -8.33 32.53 -7.52
C ILE A 127 -7.66 33.21 -6.32
N GLY A 128 -6.54 33.91 -6.55
CA GLY A 128 -5.78 34.61 -5.50
C GLY A 128 -4.91 33.69 -4.63
N GLN A 129 -4.73 34.05 -3.35
CA GLN A 129 -3.99 33.26 -2.35
C GLN A 129 -2.53 32.90 -2.72
N GLN A 130 -1.79 33.82 -3.34
CA GLN A 130 -0.43 33.54 -3.83
C GLN A 130 0.52 33.03 -2.73
N GLN A 131 0.45 33.60 -1.53
CA GLN A 131 1.22 33.14 -0.38
C GLN A 131 0.85 31.70 0.03
N GLY A 132 -0.45 31.38 0.02
CA GLY A 132 -0.94 30.03 0.34
C GLY A 132 -0.54 29.00 -0.70
N LYS A 133 -0.58 29.34 -1.99
CA LYS A 133 -0.11 28.48 -3.09
C LYS A 133 1.39 28.19 -2.96
N ARG A 134 2.20 29.22 -2.77
CA ARG A 134 3.65 29.07 -2.58
C ARG A 134 3.99 28.23 -1.35
N ALA A 135 3.25 28.41 -0.25
CA ALA A 135 3.43 27.60 0.96
C ALA A 135 3.11 26.12 0.70
N LEU A 136 2.06 25.81 -0.08
CA LEU A 136 1.74 24.46 -0.51
C LEU A 136 2.85 23.83 -1.35
N GLU A 137 3.39 24.57 -2.32
CA GLU A 137 4.49 24.09 -3.17
C GLU A 137 5.75 23.79 -2.35
N ILE A 138 6.15 24.71 -1.45
CA ILE A 138 7.29 24.53 -0.55
C ILE A 138 7.07 23.32 0.34
N ALA A 139 5.86 23.17 0.90
CA ALA A 139 5.55 22.04 1.77
C ALA A 139 5.54 20.70 1.03
N ALA A 140 5.00 20.66 -0.19
CA ALA A 140 5.00 19.47 -1.03
C ALA A 140 6.41 19.07 -1.42
N ALA A 141 7.26 20.03 -1.82
CA ALA A 141 8.65 19.77 -2.20
C ALA A 141 9.52 19.37 -0.99
N GLY A 142 9.29 19.99 0.17
CA GLY A 142 10.07 19.80 1.39
C GLY A 142 9.52 18.73 2.35
N ASN A 143 8.39 18.10 2.03
CA ASN A 143 7.64 17.23 2.94
C ASN A 143 7.37 17.90 4.31
N HIS A 144 6.93 19.16 4.31
CA HIS A 144 6.63 19.93 5.52
C HIS A 144 5.15 19.87 5.95
N ASN A 145 4.93 19.85 7.26
CA ASN A 145 3.59 20.01 7.83
C ASN A 145 3.11 21.46 7.65
N LEU A 146 1.80 21.63 7.42
CA LEU A 146 1.19 22.95 7.22
C LEU A 146 0.09 23.21 8.25
N LEU A 147 0.06 24.42 8.79
CA LEU A 147 -1.04 24.92 9.60
C LEU A 147 -1.64 26.13 8.91
N PHE A 148 -2.89 26.02 8.46
CA PHE A 148 -3.61 27.15 7.90
C PHE A 148 -4.27 27.96 9.02
N LEU A 149 -3.89 29.23 9.15
CA LEU A 149 -4.47 30.18 10.09
C LEU A 149 -5.24 31.25 9.33
N GLY A 150 -6.46 31.57 9.78
CA GLY A 150 -7.23 32.70 9.24
C GLY A 150 -8.74 32.57 9.42
N PRO A 151 -9.50 33.65 9.18
CA PRO A 151 -10.95 33.70 9.33
C PRO A 151 -11.68 32.61 8.52
N PRO A 152 -12.89 32.16 8.93
CA PRO A 152 -13.69 31.23 8.14
C PRO A 152 -13.98 31.78 6.73
N GLY A 153 -14.18 30.90 5.75
CA GLY A 153 -14.50 31.29 4.36
C GLY A 153 -13.31 31.76 3.51
N THR A 154 -12.09 31.77 4.04
CA THR A 154 -10.87 32.23 3.32
C THR A 154 -10.27 31.20 2.34
N GLY A 155 -10.93 30.07 2.10
CA GLY A 155 -10.46 29.05 1.15
C GLY A 155 -9.37 28.11 1.69
N LYS A 156 -9.16 28.04 3.00
CA LYS A 156 -8.17 27.12 3.64
C LYS A 156 -8.38 25.66 3.24
N THR A 157 -9.61 25.16 3.36
CA THR A 157 -9.97 23.78 2.97
C THR A 157 -9.76 23.55 1.48
N MET A 158 -10.02 24.57 0.65
CA MET A 158 -9.79 24.52 -0.79
C MET A 158 -8.29 24.36 -1.08
N LEU A 159 -7.43 25.19 -0.49
CA LEU A 159 -5.97 25.07 -0.58
C LEU A 159 -5.47 23.70 -0.10
N ALA A 160 -5.85 23.30 1.12
CA ALA A 160 -5.47 22.03 1.74
C ALA A 160 -5.76 20.83 0.85
N SER A 161 -6.95 20.82 0.22
CA SER A 161 -7.37 19.71 -0.62
C SER A 161 -6.47 19.48 -1.84
N ARG A 162 -5.77 20.51 -2.34
CA ARG A 162 -4.86 20.42 -3.50
C ARG A 162 -3.46 19.92 -3.13
N LEU A 163 -3.10 19.89 -1.85
CA LEU A 163 -1.77 19.44 -1.44
C LEU A 163 -1.49 18.01 -1.89
N CYS A 164 -2.48 17.12 -1.84
CA CYS A 164 -2.34 15.74 -2.31
C CYS A 164 -1.96 15.63 -3.78
N ASP A 165 -2.48 16.53 -4.60
CA ASP A 165 -2.30 16.51 -6.05
C ASP A 165 -0.93 17.11 -6.45
N LEU A 166 -0.24 17.79 -5.52
CA LEU A 166 1.12 18.32 -5.70
C LEU A 166 2.21 17.34 -5.26
N LEU A 167 1.87 16.35 -4.45
CA LEU A 167 2.87 15.41 -3.95
C LEU A 167 3.33 14.49 -5.09
N PRO A 168 4.64 14.18 -5.18
CA PRO A 168 5.13 13.23 -6.16
C PRO A 168 4.56 11.84 -5.90
N GLU A 169 4.47 11.02 -6.95
CA GLU A 169 4.14 9.60 -6.80
C GLU A 169 5.07 8.91 -5.78
N MET A 170 4.54 7.88 -5.10
CA MET A 170 5.34 7.11 -4.16
C MET A 170 6.43 6.31 -4.89
N THR A 171 7.60 6.27 -4.27
CA THR A 171 8.62 5.27 -4.60
C THR A 171 8.09 3.85 -4.34
N ASP A 172 8.69 2.83 -4.96
CA ASP A 172 8.28 1.44 -4.71
C ASP A 172 8.41 1.04 -3.24
N GLU A 173 9.38 1.61 -2.52
CA GLU A 173 9.56 1.38 -1.09
C GLU A 173 8.46 2.02 -0.25
N GLU A 174 8.11 3.28 -0.52
CA GLU A 174 7.00 3.95 0.15
C GLU A 174 5.67 3.23 -0.13
N ALA A 175 5.44 2.85 -1.38
CA ALA A 175 4.27 2.09 -1.80
C ALA A 175 4.20 0.72 -1.09
N MET A 176 5.34 0.04 -0.89
CA MET A 176 5.42 -1.21 -0.13
C MET A 176 4.95 -1.05 1.32
N GLU A 177 5.42 0.00 2.00
CA GLU A 177 5.06 0.28 3.38
C GLU A 177 3.58 0.61 3.50
N THR A 178 3.08 1.51 2.63
CA THR A 178 1.68 1.90 2.61
C THR A 178 0.76 0.74 2.26
N ALA A 179 1.12 -0.08 1.27
CA ALA A 179 0.38 -1.28 0.91
C ALA A 179 0.36 -2.32 2.04
N SER A 180 1.44 -2.42 2.82
CA SER A 180 1.50 -3.30 3.98
C SER A 180 0.49 -2.88 5.04
N VAL A 181 0.40 -1.59 5.34
CA VAL A 181 -0.62 -1.05 6.27
C VAL A 181 -2.03 -1.23 5.71
N ALA A 182 -2.26 -0.89 4.44
CA ALA A 182 -3.57 -1.04 3.79
C ALA A 182 -4.02 -2.49 3.66
N SER A 183 -3.10 -3.46 3.57
CA SER A 183 -3.45 -4.89 3.54
C SER A 183 -4.13 -5.39 4.81
N LEU A 184 -3.98 -4.68 5.93
CA LEU A 184 -4.65 -4.96 7.20
C LEU A 184 -6.11 -4.51 7.20
N THR A 185 -6.53 -3.68 6.24
CA THR A 185 -7.90 -3.21 6.09
C THR A 185 -8.61 -3.96 4.95
N GLN A 186 -9.79 -3.47 4.55
CA GLN A 186 -10.52 -3.94 3.37
C GLN A 186 -10.27 -3.03 2.16
N SER A 187 -9.24 -2.18 2.20
CA SER A 187 -8.91 -1.28 1.11
C SER A 187 -8.38 -2.07 -0.09
N GLU A 188 -9.04 -1.93 -1.24
CA GLU A 188 -8.61 -2.54 -2.50
C GLU A 188 -7.40 -1.79 -3.07
N ILE A 189 -6.33 -2.52 -3.37
CA ILE A 189 -5.15 -2.01 -4.06
C ILE A 189 -5.12 -2.57 -5.47
N ASN A 190 -4.96 -1.68 -6.46
CA ASN A 190 -4.98 -1.97 -7.89
C ASN A 190 -3.93 -1.12 -8.64
N GLU A 191 -3.84 -1.31 -9.96
CA GLU A 191 -2.86 -0.64 -10.82
C GLU A 191 -2.92 0.88 -10.79
N HIS A 192 -4.07 1.47 -10.45
CA HIS A 192 -4.30 2.91 -10.49
C HIS A 192 -4.06 3.61 -9.14
N ASN A 193 -4.03 2.88 -8.02
CA ASN A 193 -3.95 3.48 -6.69
C ASN A 193 -2.73 3.05 -5.85
N TRP A 194 -1.98 2.03 -6.28
CA TRP A 194 -0.93 1.46 -5.45
C TRP A 194 0.26 2.40 -5.19
N LYS A 195 0.50 3.36 -6.09
CA LYS A 195 1.51 4.43 -5.96
C LYS A 195 0.94 5.79 -5.56
N THR A 196 -0.39 5.88 -5.44
CA THR A 196 -1.07 7.10 -5.06
C THR A 196 -0.99 7.29 -3.56
N ARG A 197 -0.53 8.47 -3.12
CA ARG A 197 -0.42 8.76 -1.69
C ARG A 197 -1.81 8.76 -1.03
N PRO A 198 -1.99 8.07 0.11
CA PRO A 198 -3.28 8.03 0.78
C PRO A 198 -3.63 9.41 1.35
N LEU A 199 -4.88 9.83 1.15
CA LEU A 199 -5.45 11.01 1.79
C LEU A 199 -6.44 10.55 2.86
N ARG A 200 -6.20 10.94 4.11
CA ARG A 200 -7.13 10.75 5.22
C ARG A 200 -7.66 12.09 5.70
N SER A 201 -8.97 12.16 5.88
CA SER A 201 -9.67 13.35 6.38
C SER A 201 -10.70 12.92 7.42
N PRO A 202 -10.26 12.47 8.61
CA PRO A 202 -11.17 12.14 9.69
C PRO A 202 -12.12 13.30 9.98
N HIS A 203 -13.37 12.97 10.27
CA HIS A 203 -14.34 13.95 10.73
C HIS A 203 -13.87 14.54 12.07
N HIS A 204 -14.14 15.82 12.33
CA HIS A 204 -13.73 16.49 13.59
C HIS A 204 -14.30 15.82 14.86
N SER A 205 -15.35 15.02 14.73
CA SER A 205 -15.93 14.21 15.81
C SER A 205 -15.28 12.80 15.95
N SER A 206 -14.19 12.52 15.24
CA SER A 206 -13.51 11.23 15.30
C SER A 206 -12.88 11.02 16.67
N SER A 207 -13.07 9.84 17.25
CA SER A 207 -12.48 9.51 18.55
C SER A 207 -10.96 9.35 18.45
N MET A 208 -10.26 9.51 19.57
CA MET A 208 -8.82 9.23 19.64
C MET A 208 -8.48 7.79 19.21
N ALA A 209 -9.36 6.84 19.50
CA ALA A 209 -9.21 5.45 19.07
C ALA A 209 -9.34 5.28 17.54
N ALA A 210 -10.18 6.10 16.86
CA ALA A 210 -10.28 6.08 15.40
C ALA A 210 -9.05 6.75 14.74
N LEU A 211 -8.48 7.78 15.36
CA LEU A 211 -7.28 8.46 14.87
C LEU A 211 -6.02 7.59 15.03
N VAL A 212 -5.79 7.09 16.24
CA VAL A 212 -4.57 6.32 16.57
C VAL A 212 -4.69 4.86 16.15
N GLY A 213 -5.90 4.29 16.22
CA GLY A 213 -6.14 2.86 16.09
C GLY A 213 -6.25 2.18 17.46
N GLY A 214 -6.53 0.88 17.45
CA GLY A 214 -6.71 0.08 18.67
C GLY A 214 -7.70 -1.07 18.51
N GLY A 215 -8.23 -1.56 19.62
CA GLY A 215 -9.12 -2.72 19.70
C GLY A 215 -8.44 -3.95 20.33
N SER A 216 -9.24 -4.96 20.67
CA SER A 216 -8.73 -6.25 21.15
C SER A 216 -7.87 -6.96 20.09
N VAL A 217 -8.27 -6.82 18.83
CA VAL A 217 -7.42 -7.06 17.66
C VAL A 217 -6.97 -5.68 17.15
N PRO A 218 -5.69 -5.31 17.28
CA PRO A 218 -5.20 -3.99 16.92
C PRO A 218 -5.46 -3.70 15.44
N ARG A 219 -6.22 -2.64 15.15
CA ARG A 219 -6.43 -2.15 13.80
C ARG A 219 -5.79 -0.78 13.61
N PRO A 220 -5.26 -0.48 12.41
CA PRO A 220 -4.69 0.83 12.12
C PRO A 220 -5.75 1.93 12.21
N GLY A 221 -5.41 3.05 12.83
CA GLY A 221 -6.22 4.28 12.79
C GLY A 221 -5.95 5.13 11.56
N GLU A 222 -6.62 6.27 11.46
CA GLU A 222 -6.47 7.23 10.35
C GLU A 222 -5.03 7.74 10.19
N ILE A 223 -4.28 7.88 11.30
CA ILE A 223 -2.85 8.23 11.30
C ILE A 223 -2.04 7.18 10.55
N SER A 224 -2.17 5.90 10.93
CA SER A 224 -1.46 4.80 10.29
C SER A 224 -1.89 4.64 8.83
N LEU A 225 -3.17 4.86 8.53
CA LEU A 225 -3.69 4.74 7.17
C LEU A 225 -3.30 5.90 6.27
N ALA A 226 -2.79 7.00 6.83
CA ALA A 226 -2.19 8.11 6.09
C ALA A 226 -0.67 7.92 5.84
N HIS A 227 -0.09 6.75 6.18
CA HIS A 227 1.35 6.50 6.04
C HIS A 227 1.87 6.76 4.62
N ASN A 228 2.97 7.51 4.53
CA ASN A 228 3.56 8.08 3.29
C ASN A 228 2.59 8.97 2.49
N GLY A 229 1.51 9.43 3.10
CA GLY A 229 0.53 10.32 2.49
C GLY A 229 0.19 11.52 3.38
N LEU A 230 -1.08 11.91 3.36
CA LEU A 230 -1.55 13.14 3.96
C LEU A 230 -2.69 12.87 4.94
N LEU A 231 -2.56 13.42 6.15
CA LEU A 231 -3.61 13.47 7.14
C LEU A 231 -4.11 14.93 7.25
N PHE A 232 -5.32 15.15 6.78
CA PHE A 232 -6.03 16.42 6.92
C PHE A 232 -6.91 16.35 8.16
N LEU A 233 -6.67 17.25 9.10
CA LEU A 233 -7.47 17.40 10.30
C LEU A 233 -8.16 18.76 10.22
N ASP A 234 -9.48 18.74 10.20
CA ASP A 234 -10.26 19.99 10.24
C ASP A 234 -10.17 20.57 11.66
N GLU A 235 -10.08 21.91 11.75
CA GLU A 235 -9.93 22.67 13.01
C GLU A 235 -8.61 22.50 13.80
N ILE A 236 -7.70 21.58 13.43
CA ILE A 236 -6.32 21.48 13.96
C ILE A 236 -5.39 20.93 12.87
N LEU A 237 -4.34 21.64 12.43
CA LEU A 237 -3.10 21.21 11.71
C LEU A 237 -3.16 20.13 10.59
N ILE A 238 -2.58 20.43 9.42
CA ILE A 238 -2.36 19.45 8.33
C ILE A 238 -0.98 18.80 8.48
N ILE A 239 -0.96 17.47 8.46
CA ILE A 239 0.24 16.68 8.71
C ILE A 239 0.60 15.85 7.46
N LEU A 240 1.84 15.99 6.98
CA LEU A 240 2.47 15.11 6.00
C LEU A 240 3.17 13.96 6.71
N MET A 241 2.69 12.73 6.50
CA MET A 241 3.19 11.53 7.18
C MET A 241 4.28 10.85 6.36
N THR A 242 5.47 11.45 6.25
CA THR A 242 6.64 10.82 5.61
C THR A 242 7.60 10.20 6.65
N LYS A 243 8.51 9.31 6.23
CA LYS A 243 9.45 8.51 7.05
C LYS A 243 10.17 9.22 8.21
N SER A 244 10.20 10.55 8.24
CA SER A 244 10.92 11.34 9.24
C SER A 244 10.14 11.61 10.54
N TYR A 245 9.13 10.81 10.88
CA TYR A 245 8.28 11.01 12.07
C TYR A 245 8.93 10.64 13.43
N GLN A 246 10.26 10.65 13.54
CA GLN A 246 10.96 10.50 14.82
C GLN A 246 11.86 11.67 15.22
N LYS A 247 12.13 12.67 14.36
CA LYS A 247 12.90 13.85 14.76
C LYS A 247 12.38 15.12 14.09
N SER A 248 11.91 16.04 14.94
CA SER A 248 11.72 17.48 14.69
C SER A 248 10.42 17.90 13.96
N ILE A 249 9.43 18.33 14.74
CA ILE A 249 8.37 19.25 14.29
C ILE A 249 9.04 20.62 14.06
N LYS A 250 9.24 21.03 12.80
CA LYS A 250 9.55 22.43 12.48
C LYS A 250 8.25 23.14 12.12
N PHE A 251 7.86 24.10 12.95
CA PHE A 251 6.78 25.04 12.63
C PHE A 251 7.35 26.09 11.68
N MET A 252 6.78 26.24 10.48
CA MET A 252 7.09 27.34 9.59
C MET A 252 5.95 28.35 9.71
N ASN A 253 6.22 29.53 10.27
CA ASN A 253 5.23 30.60 10.39
C ASN A 253 5.18 31.33 9.04
N VAL A 254 3.98 31.60 8.52
CA VAL A 254 3.79 32.30 7.23
C VAL A 254 4.42 33.71 7.26
N ASN A 255 4.63 34.28 8.45
CA ASN A 255 5.29 35.57 8.64
C ASN A 255 6.83 35.53 8.48
N ASP A 256 7.45 34.35 8.48
CA ASP A 256 8.91 34.21 8.36
C ASP A 256 9.42 34.29 6.90
N LEU A 257 8.51 34.39 5.92
CA LEU A 257 8.82 34.47 4.49
C LEU A 257 9.11 35.90 3.99
N ASN A 258 9.12 36.91 4.86
CA ASN A 258 9.42 38.30 4.51
C ASN A 258 10.93 38.64 4.48
N GLY A 259 11.80 37.63 4.46
CA GLY A 259 13.24 37.81 4.56
C GLY A 259 14.07 36.90 3.66
N PHE A 260 13.64 36.65 2.41
CA PHE A 260 14.49 36.16 1.31
C PHE A 260 13.95 36.62 -0.04
#